data_AF-A0A4R5PMB1-F1
#
_entry.id   AF-A0A4R5PMB1-F1
#
_cell.length_a   1.000
_cell.length_b   1.000
_cell.length_c   1.000
_cell.angle_alpha   90.00
_cell.angle_beta   90.00
_cell.angle_gamma   90.00
#
_symmetry.space_group_name_H-M   'P 1'
#
loop_
_entity.id
_entity.type
_entity.pdbx_description
1 polymer ?
#
loop_
_entity_poly.entity_id
_entity_poly.type
_entity_poly.pdbx_seq_one_letter_code
_entity_poly.pdbx_strand_id
1 'polypeptide(L)'
;MDLDVFAQRFRARCATDLAVLKEIRDQPGDLAASPRRPELTERTHKIVGSGALFGYPEASEKARLLEDLLVDQTQPSHAQLAAALDELVKTLESIVR
;
A
#
# COMPACT_ATOMS: atom_id res chain seq x y z
N MET A 1 21.93 6.85 -16.67
CA MET A 1 20.87 6.97 -15.66
C MET A 1 20.77 5.61 -15.01
N ASP A 2 21.26 5.46 -13.77
CA ASP A 2 21.37 4.15 -13.11
C ASP A 2 20.01 3.68 -12.58
N LEU A 3 19.44 2.69 -13.25
CA LEU A 3 18.22 1.99 -12.79
C LEU A 3 18.39 1.42 -11.38
N ASP A 4 19.60 1.04 -11.00
CA ASP A 4 19.91 0.49 -9.67
C ASP A 4 19.72 1.51 -8.53
N VAL A 5 20.05 2.78 -8.76
CA VAL A 5 19.84 3.86 -7.77
C VAL A 5 18.35 4.11 -7.57
N PHE A 6 17.56 4.03 -8.63
CA PHE A 6 16.10 4.19 -8.56
C PHE A 6 15.43 2.99 -7.88
N ALA A 7 15.87 1.77 -8.18
CA ALA A 7 15.39 0.56 -7.54
C ALA A 7 15.69 0.55 -6.03
N GLN A 8 16.89 0.97 -5.60
CA GLN A 8 17.21 1.09 -4.17
C GLN A 8 16.35 2.13 -3.47
N ARG A 9 16.16 3.30 -4.08
CA ARG A 9 15.28 4.36 -3.52
C ARG A 9 13.83 3.89 -3.42
N PHE A 10 13.36 3.14 -4.41
CA PHE A 10 12.03 2.54 -4.37
C PHE A 10 11.91 1.52 -3.24
N ARG A 11 12.87 0.58 -3.09
CA ARG A 11 12.87 -0.38 -1.99
C ARG A 11 12.92 0.28 -0.61
N ALA A 12 13.75 1.31 -0.43
CA ALA A 12 13.81 2.08 0.81
C ALA A 12 12.46 2.74 1.13
N ARG A 13 11.78 3.28 0.12
CA ARG A 13 10.43 3.84 0.28
C ARG A 13 9.39 2.77 0.56
N CYS A 14 9.43 1.63 -0.12
CA CYS A 14 8.59 0.48 0.18
C CYS A 14 8.77 -0.01 1.62
N ALA A 15 10.00 0.01 2.16
CA ALA A 15 10.25 -0.35 3.56
C ALA A 15 9.58 0.65 4.53
N THR A 16 9.67 1.95 4.26
CA THR A 16 8.98 2.99 5.05
C THR A 16 7.46 2.85 4.95
N ASP A 17 6.92 2.68 3.75
CA ASP A 17 5.48 2.49 3.53
C ASP A 17 4.99 1.19 4.19
N LEU A 18 5.77 0.12 4.12
CA LEU A 18 5.47 -1.18 4.74
C LEU A 18 5.34 -1.09 6.27
N ALA A 19 6.23 -0.34 6.94
CA ALA A 19 6.16 -0.16 8.39
C ALA A 19 4.81 0.46 8.80
N VAL A 20 4.39 1.50 8.10
CA VAL A 20 3.14 2.21 8.40
C VAL A 20 1.91 1.38 8.04
N LEU A 21 1.93 0.66 6.91
CA LEU A 21 0.85 -0.24 6.53
C LEU A 21 0.66 -1.39 7.54
N LYS A 22 1.76 -1.89 8.13
CA LYS A 22 1.70 -2.88 9.22
C LYS A 22 1.11 -2.31 10.50
N GLU A 23 1.49 -1.09 10.89
CA GLU A 23 0.90 -0.42 12.06
C GLU A 23 -0.62 -0.24 11.90
N ILE A 24 -1.07 0.15 10.71
CA ILE A 24 -2.50 0.28 10.40
C ILE A 24 -3.20 -1.07 10.46
N ARG A 25 -2.59 -2.12 9.87
CA ARG A 25 -3.13 -3.49 9.90
C ARG A 25 -3.27 -4.03 11.33
N ASP A 26 -2.25 -3.81 12.15
CA ASP A 26 -2.19 -4.35 13.52
C ASP A 26 -3.13 -3.57 14.47
N GLN A 27 -3.72 -2.46 14.02
CA GLN A 27 -4.71 -1.65 14.73
C GLN A 27 -6.05 -1.59 13.96
N PRO A 28 -6.79 -2.72 13.86
CA PRO A 28 -7.97 -2.83 13.00
C PRO A 28 -9.13 -1.87 13.36
N GLY A 29 -9.22 -1.39 14.60
CA GLY A 29 -10.18 -0.36 15.00
C GLY A 29 -10.01 0.97 14.24
N ASP A 30 -8.82 1.21 13.69
CA ASP A 30 -8.47 2.47 13.02
C ASP A 30 -8.68 2.43 11.49
N LEU A 31 -8.89 1.24 10.90
CA LEU A 31 -9.04 1.09 9.44
C LEU A 31 -10.31 1.78 8.90
N ALA A 32 -11.38 1.75 9.69
CA ALA A 32 -12.63 2.46 9.40
C ALA A 32 -12.67 3.86 10.03
N ALA A 33 -11.75 4.18 10.93
CA ALA A 33 -11.71 5.46 11.61
C ALA A 33 -11.05 6.53 10.72
N SER A 34 -11.78 7.64 10.55
CA SER A 34 -11.49 8.75 9.65
C SER A 34 -10.05 9.30 9.65
N PRO A 35 -9.28 9.38 10.75
CA PRO A 35 -7.98 10.07 10.70
C PRO A 35 -6.87 9.32 9.94
N ARG A 36 -6.90 7.98 9.90
CA ARG A 36 -5.87 7.20 9.18
C ARG A 36 -6.23 6.85 7.74
N ARG A 37 -7.51 6.97 7.37
CA ARG A 37 -7.99 6.71 6.02
C ARG A 37 -7.32 7.62 4.96
N PRO A 38 -7.17 8.95 5.16
CA PRO A 38 -6.43 9.81 4.24
C PRO A 38 -4.96 9.41 4.07
N GLU A 39 -4.28 9.04 5.18
CA GLU A 39 -2.89 8.59 5.12
C GLU A 39 -2.77 7.28 4.33
N LEU A 40 -3.68 6.34 4.58
CA LEU A 40 -3.72 5.08 3.85
C LEU A 40 -3.99 5.32 2.35
N THR A 41 -4.96 6.18 2.00
CA THR A 41 -5.24 6.56 0.61
C THR A 41 -4.01 7.18 -0.06
N GLU A 42 -3.33 8.14 0.59
CA GLU A 42 -2.16 8.81 0.03
C GLU A 42 -1.00 7.83 -0.23
N ARG A 43 -0.73 6.91 0.71
CA ARG A 43 0.31 5.89 0.55
C ARG A 43 -0.01 4.91 -0.56
N THR A 44 -1.27 4.48 -0.61
CA THR A 44 -1.73 3.54 -1.63
C THR A 44 -1.63 4.16 -3.03
N HIS A 45 -2.07 5.42 -3.19
CA HIS A 45 -1.91 6.21 -4.41
C HIS A 45 -0.44 6.33 -4.86
N LYS A 46 0.43 6.62 -3.90
CA LYS A 46 1.88 6.70 -4.12
C LYS A 46 2.47 5.38 -4.62
N ILE A 47 2.06 4.24 -4.06
CA ILE A 47 2.53 2.92 -4.48
C ILE A 47 2.03 2.59 -5.89
N VAL A 48 0.76 2.89 -6.20
CA VAL A 48 0.18 2.71 -7.55
C VAL A 48 1.06 3.38 -8.61
N GLY A 49 1.41 4.65 -8.41
CA GLY A 49 2.21 5.42 -9.38
C GLY A 49 3.68 4.99 -9.46
N SER A 50 4.21 4.40 -8.38
CA SER A 50 5.63 4.06 -8.28
C SER A 50 5.95 2.62 -8.71
N GLY A 51 5.11 1.65 -8.36
CA GLY A 51 5.39 0.22 -8.59
C GLY A 51 5.60 -0.11 -10.06
N ALA A 52 4.72 0.36 -10.94
CA ALA A 52 4.85 0.18 -12.39
C ALA A 52 6.10 0.85 -12.97
N LEU A 53 6.52 1.99 -12.42
CA LEU A 53 7.71 2.73 -12.88
C LEU A 53 9.01 2.01 -12.54
N PHE A 54 9.04 1.25 -11.45
CA PHE A 54 10.25 0.58 -10.94
C PHE A 54 10.25 -0.95 -11.12
N GLY A 55 9.33 -1.50 -11.92
CA GLY A 55 9.31 -2.92 -12.28
C GLY A 55 8.57 -3.83 -11.29
N TYR A 56 7.69 -3.29 -10.46
CA TYR A 56 6.86 -4.02 -9.50
C TYR A 56 5.36 -3.84 -9.81
N PRO A 57 4.88 -4.36 -10.95
CA PRO A 57 3.50 -4.19 -11.39
C PRO A 57 2.50 -4.82 -10.40
N GLU A 58 2.87 -5.92 -9.74
CA GLU A 58 2.05 -6.58 -8.73
C GLU A 58 1.78 -5.66 -7.52
N ALA A 59 2.78 -4.91 -7.05
CA ALA A 59 2.60 -3.94 -5.97
C ALA A 59 1.65 -2.81 -6.38
N SER A 60 1.77 -2.33 -7.63
CA SER A 60 0.83 -1.34 -8.17
C SER A 60 -0.59 -1.88 -8.29
N GLU A 61 -0.78 -3.15 -8.66
CA GLU A 61 -2.09 -3.79 -8.76
C GLU A 61 -2.74 -3.96 -7.38
N LYS A 62 -2.02 -4.52 -6.41
CA LYS A 62 -2.53 -4.66 -5.04
C LYS A 62 -2.82 -3.33 -4.38
N ALA A 63 -1.98 -2.32 -4.62
CA ALA A 63 -2.25 -0.98 -4.16
C ALA A 63 -3.51 -0.41 -4.85
N ARG A 64 -3.70 -0.60 -6.16
CA ARG A 64 -4.91 -0.13 -6.86
C ARG A 64 -6.17 -0.72 -6.25
N LEU A 65 -6.18 -2.02 -5.97
CA LEU A 65 -7.32 -2.69 -5.35
C LEU A 65 -7.67 -2.11 -3.98
N LEU A 66 -6.66 -1.81 -3.15
CA LEU A 66 -6.88 -1.16 -1.87
C LEU A 66 -7.34 0.30 -2.03
N GLU A 67 -6.76 1.04 -2.99
CA GLU A 67 -7.12 2.43 -3.29
C GLU A 67 -8.59 2.53 -3.72
N ASP A 68 -9.02 1.65 -4.63
CA ASP A 68 -10.39 1.56 -5.11
C ASP A 68 -11.36 1.35 -3.94
N LEU A 69 -11.08 0.40 -3.04
CA LEU A 69 -11.89 0.18 -1.83
C LEU A 69 -11.91 1.43 -0.91
N LEU A 70 -10.80 2.15 -0.79
CA LEU A 70 -10.74 3.33 0.07
C LEU A 70 -11.52 4.52 -0.48
N VAL A 71 -11.63 4.65 -1.80
CA VAL A 71 -12.38 5.74 -2.46
C VAL A 71 -13.81 5.34 -2.84
N ASP A 72 -14.13 4.04 -2.83
CA ASP A 72 -15.44 3.55 -3.18
C ASP A 72 -16.53 4.11 -2.24
N GLN A 73 -17.60 4.60 -2.86
CA GLN A 73 -18.77 5.16 -2.20
C GLN A 73 -19.67 4.08 -1.60
N THR A 74 -19.46 2.81 -1.94
CA THR A 74 -20.27 1.69 -1.42
C THR A 74 -19.96 1.30 0.03
N GLN A 75 -18.98 1.95 0.69
CA GLN A 75 -18.51 1.64 2.05
C GLN A 75 -18.12 0.15 2.19
N PRO A 76 -16.95 -0.26 1.68
CA PRO A 76 -16.51 -1.64 1.81
C PRO A 76 -16.42 -2.07 3.27
N SER A 77 -16.70 -3.35 3.50
CA SER A 77 -16.61 -3.93 4.83
C SER A 77 -15.19 -3.87 5.36
N HIS A 78 -15.04 -3.81 6.68
CA HIS A 78 -13.75 -3.86 7.34
C HIS A 78 -12.92 -5.09 6.90
N ALA A 79 -13.56 -6.25 6.71
CA ALA A 79 -12.90 -7.47 6.23
C ALA A 79 -12.33 -7.34 4.81
N GLN A 80 -13.02 -6.64 3.91
CA GLN A 80 -12.52 -6.38 2.55
C GLN A 80 -11.29 -5.47 2.56
N LEU A 81 -11.36 -4.38 3.35
CA LEU A 81 -10.22 -3.47 3.49
C LEU A 81 -9.02 -4.16 4.16
N ALA A 82 -9.26 -4.94 5.21
CA ALA A 82 -8.20 -5.70 5.89
C ALA A 82 -7.55 -6.73 4.96
N ALA A 83 -8.34 -7.47 4.18
CA ALA A 83 -7.81 -8.43 3.22
C ALA A 83 -6.97 -7.76 2.11
N ALA A 84 -7.44 -6.63 1.57
CA ALA A 84 -6.69 -5.89 0.55
C ALA A 84 -5.39 -5.29 1.12
N LEU A 85 -5.42 -4.79 2.36
CA LEU A 85 -4.25 -4.31 3.07
C LEU A 85 -3.24 -5.43 3.33
N ASP A 86 -3.69 -6.60 3.76
CA ASP A 86 -2.84 -7.78 3.99
C ASP A 86 -2.11 -8.23 2.72
N GLU A 87 -2.82 -8.27 1.60
CA GLU A 87 -2.22 -8.63 0.31
C GLU A 87 -1.17 -7.60 -0.12
N LEU A 88 -1.45 -6.30 0.02
CA LEU A 88 -0.46 -5.26 -0.26
C LEU A 88 0.77 -5.38 0.64
N VAL A 89 0.58 -5.62 1.95
CA VAL A 89 1.68 -5.81 2.90
C VAL A 89 2.55 -7.01 2.51
N LYS A 90 1.96 -8.16 2.19
CA LYS A 90 2.72 -9.36 1.74
C LYS A 90 3.52 -9.08 0.47
N THR A 91 2.92 -8.40 -0.50
CA THR A 91 3.62 -8.03 -1.74
C THR A 91 4.80 -7.12 -1.44
N LEU A 92 4.63 -6.08 -0.61
CA LEU A 92 5.73 -5.19 -0.22
C LEU A 92 6.82 -5.92 0.59
N GLU A 93 6.47 -6.88 1.45
CA GLU A 93 7.45 -7.72 2.15
C GLU A 93 8.34 -8.50 1.18
N SER A 94 7.79 -9.01 0.07
CA SER A 94 8.58 -9.73 -0.94
C SER A 94 9.57 -8.82 -1.69
N ILE A 95 9.30 -7.52 -1.76
CA ILE A 95 10.13 -6.51 -2.43
C ILE A 95 11.27 -6.01 -1.54
N VAL A 96 11.02 -5.94 -0.24
CA VAL A 96 11.97 -5.42 0.76
C VAL A 96 12.99 -6.49 1.22
N ARG A 97 12.73 -7.78 0.95
CA ARG A 97 13.64 -8.90 1.26
C ARG A 97 14.95 -8.88 0.44
#